data_AF-A0A6A0GUI7-F1
#
_entry.id   AF-A0A6A0GUI7-F1
#
_cell.length_a   1.000
_cell.length_b   1.000
_cell.length_c   1.000
_cell.angle_alpha   90.00
_cell.angle_beta   90.00
_cell.angle_gamma   90.00
#
_symmetry.space_group_name_H-M   'P 1'
#
loop_
_entity.id
_entity.type
_entity.pdbx_description
1 polymer ?
#
loop_
_entity_poly.entity_id
_entity_poly.type
_entity_poly.pdbx_seq_one_letter_code
_entity_poly.pdbx_strand_id
1 'polypeptide(L)'
;MCSYSHKKNIKYSGDEVERMVEDEFKLFKKAGGGTIVENTITGIERNLLACKRLMKATDVNIIAGTGFYVSPSLPSSVLAMSTEQLCEVILKEVTQGCDEDPTIRCGIIGEIGSSWPITDFERRSIRAAGITQEQTGAPVMFHPGRHHDAPAEILRVYAEAGGDIRHAVMAHLDRELCHISCRLNSAS
;
A
#
# COMPACT_ATOMS: atom_id res chain seq x y z
N MET A 1 -23.24 11.75 4.71
CA MET A 1 -22.79 12.05 3.33
C MET A 1 -21.49 12.83 3.44
N CYS A 2 -20.33 12.19 3.26
CA CYS A 2 -19.04 12.83 3.52
C CYS A 2 -18.14 12.79 2.26
N SER A 3 -17.78 14.00 1.80
CA SER A 3 -16.47 14.43 1.30
C SER A 3 -15.81 13.76 0.08
N TYR A 4 -16.51 13.64 -1.05
CA TYR A 4 -15.87 13.57 -2.40
C TYR A 4 -16.70 14.32 -3.47
N SER A 5 -17.44 15.36 -3.08
CA SER A 5 -18.40 16.03 -3.96
C SER A 5 -17.77 16.91 -5.05
N HIS A 6 -16.51 17.32 -4.87
CA HIS A 6 -15.83 18.18 -5.83
C HIS A 6 -14.94 17.38 -6.78
N LYS A 7 -15.38 17.23 -8.04
CA LYS A 7 -14.69 16.43 -9.05
C LYS A 7 -13.24 16.84 -9.30
N LYS A 8 -12.86 18.10 -9.02
CA LYS A 8 -11.46 18.54 -9.16
C LYS A 8 -10.54 17.92 -8.11
N ASN A 9 -11.05 17.57 -6.93
CA ASN A 9 -10.24 17.00 -5.83
C ASN A 9 -9.89 15.52 -6.06
N ILE A 10 -10.51 14.89 -7.06
CA ILE A 10 -10.27 13.49 -7.44
C ILE A 10 -9.59 13.38 -8.81
N LYS A 11 -8.99 14.47 -9.32
CA LYS A 11 -8.19 14.46 -10.54
C LYS A 11 -6.72 14.27 -10.16
N TYR A 12 -6.19 13.09 -10.48
CA TYR A 12 -4.82 12.69 -10.09
C TYR A 12 -3.82 12.76 -11.25
N SER A 13 -4.22 13.26 -12.42
CA SER A 13 -3.41 13.23 -13.64
C SER A 13 -3.54 14.50 -14.49
N GLY A 14 -2.56 14.69 -15.38
CA GLY A 14 -2.47 15.81 -16.33
C GLY A 14 -1.41 16.84 -15.94
N ASP A 15 -0.99 17.64 -16.92
CA ASP A 15 0.21 18.49 -16.82
C ASP A 15 0.24 19.43 -15.61
N GLU A 16 -0.91 19.98 -15.23
CA GLU A 16 -1.03 20.84 -14.05
C GLU A 16 -0.74 20.06 -12.76
N VAL A 17 -1.36 18.89 -12.59
CA VAL A 17 -1.14 18.02 -11.43
C VAL A 17 0.30 17.56 -11.39
N GLU A 18 0.86 17.15 -12.53
CA GLU A 18 2.25 16.70 -12.60
C GLU A 18 3.26 17.79 -12.22
N ARG A 19 3.04 19.04 -12.65
CA ARG A 19 3.86 20.18 -12.23
C ARG A 19 3.74 20.43 -10.73
N MET A 20 2.52 20.42 -10.20
CA MET A 20 2.29 20.61 -8.77
C MET A 20 2.99 19.52 -7.93
N VAL A 21 2.90 18.26 -8.34
CA VAL A 21 3.59 17.15 -7.66
C VAL A 21 5.10 17.34 -7.68
N GLU A 22 5.69 17.74 -8.82
CA GLU A 22 7.13 18.01 -8.88
C GLU A 22 7.55 19.15 -7.94
N ASP A 23 6.75 20.22 -7.85
CA ASP A 23 7.01 21.34 -6.95
C ASP A 23 6.91 20.93 -5.47
N GLU A 24 5.93 20.09 -5.10
CA GLU A 24 5.84 19.50 -3.75
C GLU A 24 7.05 18.64 -3.40
N PHE A 25 7.56 17.85 -4.35
CA PHE A 25 8.79 17.07 -4.15
C PHE A 25 10.01 17.98 -3.93
N LYS A 26 10.13 19.09 -4.66
CA LYS A 26 11.20 20.08 -4.45
C LYS A 26 11.09 20.74 -3.08
N LEU A 27 9.88 21.05 -2.61
CA LEU A 27 9.66 21.56 -1.27
C LEU A 27 10.08 20.54 -0.20
N PHE A 28 9.69 19.27 -0.36
CA PHE A 28 10.11 18.18 0.52
C PHE A 28 11.64 18.04 0.56
N LYS A 29 12.31 18.05 -0.59
CA LYS A 29 13.78 18.02 -0.67
C LYS A 29 14.42 19.21 0.02
N LYS A 30 13.90 20.42 -0.21
CA LYS A 30 14.38 21.66 0.44
C LYS A 30 14.21 21.64 1.95
N ALA A 31 13.18 20.96 2.46
CA ALA A 31 12.97 20.73 3.88
C ALA A 31 13.89 19.65 4.48
N GLY A 32 14.76 19.03 3.68
CA GLY A 32 15.68 17.98 4.12
C GLY A 32 15.17 16.55 3.90
N GLY A 33 14.01 16.39 3.25
CA GLY A 33 13.46 15.09 2.88
C GLY A 33 14.33 14.37 1.85
N GLY A 34 14.57 13.07 2.06
CA GLY A 34 15.44 12.26 1.18
C GLY A 34 14.75 11.09 0.50
N THR A 35 13.64 10.58 1.02
CA THR A 35 13.00 9.36 0.50
C THR A 35 11.50 9.38 0.77
N ILE A 36 10.73 8.94 -0.22
CA ILE A 36 9.28 8.74 -0.15
C ILE A 36 8.99 7.27 -0.44
N VAL A 37 8.11 6.66 0.34
CA VAL A 37 7.54 5.34 0.04
C VAL A 37 6.22 5.58 -0.69
N GLU A 38 6.15 5.19 -1.95
CA GLU A 38 4.99 5.33 -2.81
C GLU A 38 4.22 4.01 -2.77
N ASN A 39 3.05 4.02 -2.14
CA ASN A 39 2.27 2.82 -1.84
C ASN A 39 1.07 2.65 -2.79
N THR A 40 1.02 3.38 -3.90
CA THR A 40 -0.01 3.21 -4.91
C THR A 40 0.24 1.91 -5.64
N ILE A 41 -0.66 0.94 -5.47
CA ILE A 41 -0.55 -0.43 -5.97
C ILE A 41 -1.71 -0.78 -6.91
N THR A 42 -1.81 -2.05 -7.31
CA THR A 42 -2.89 -2.54 -8.15
C THR A 42 -4.24 -2.22 -7.51
N GLY A 43 -5.08 -1.50 -8.25
CA GLY A 43 -6.42 -1.05 -7.83
C GLY A 43 -6.57 0.45 -7.62
N ILE A 44 -5.48 1.22 -7.56
CA ILE A 44 -5.52 2.67 -7.28
C ILE A 44 -4.66 3.54 -8.23
N GLU A 45 -4.60 3.17 -9.52
CA GLU A 45 -3.96 3.97 -10.58
C GLU A 45 -2.45 4.22 -10.39
N ARG A 46 -1.69 3.15 -10.07
CA ARG A 46 -0.22 3.19 -9.97
C ARG A 46 0.45 3.75 -11.23
N ASN A 47 1.45 4.62 -11.05
CA ASN A 47 2.24 5.19 -12.15
C ASN A 47 3.75 5.20 -11.84
N LEU A 48 4.42 4.07 -12.14
CA LEU A 48 5.85 3.90 -11.88
C LEU A 48 6.74 4.77 -12.79
N LEU A 49 6.29 5.06 -14.02
CA LEU A 49 7.03 5.94 -14.93
C LEU A 49 7.09 7.38 -14.42
N ALA A 50 5.99 7.87 -13.84
CA ALA A 50 5.96 9.16 -13.16
C ALA A 50 6.91 9.17 -11.96
N CYS A 51 6.92 8.12 -11.13
CA CYS A 51 7.87 7.99 -10.03
C CYS A 51 9.33 8.07 -10.51
N LYS A 52 9.68 7.31 -11.55
CA LYS A 52 11.02 7.31 -12.14
C LYS A 52 11.42 8.68 -12.70
N ARG A 53 10.47 9.42 -13.28
CA ARG A 53 10.69 10.80 -13.74
C ARG A 53 10.93 11.75 -12.56
N LEU A 54 10.09 11.69 -11.52
CA LEU A 54 10.20 12.54 -10.33
C LEU A 54 11.51 12.33 -9.59
N MET A 55 11.97 11.08 -9.42
CA MET A 55 13.28 10.80 -8.82
C MET A 55 14.40 11.54 -9.53
N LYS A 56 14.42 11.51 -10.87
CA LYS A 56 15.43 12.19 -11.70
C LYS A 56 15.33 13.72 -11.62
N ALA A 57 14.11 14.24 -11.58
CA ALA A 57 13.86 15.68 -11.61
C ALA A 57 14.13 16.36 -10.25
N THR A 58 14.01 15.63 -9.13
CA THR A 58 13.95 16.23 -7.79
C THR A 58 15.03 15.75 -6.82
N ASP A 59 15.82 14.74 -7.20
CA ASP A 59 16.84 14.12 -6.33
C ASP A 59 16.23 13.56 -5.02
N VAL A 60 14.96 13.16 -5.06
CA VAL A 60 14.27 12.45 -3.98
C VAL A 60 14.19 10.97 -4.33
N ASN A 61 14.60 10.09 -3.43
CA ASN A 61 14.44 8.65 -3.64
C ASN A 61 12.97 8.25 -3.52
N ILE A 62 12.50 7.36 -4.40
CA ILE A 62 11.16 6.78 -4.30
C ILE A 62 11.30 5.26 -4.18
N ILE A 63 10.67 4.70 -3.14
CA ILE A 63 10.52 3.25 -2.96
C ILE A 63 9.09 2.91 -3.38
N ALA A 64 8.92 2.24 -4.51
CA ALA A 64 7.61 1.86 -5.03
C ALA A 64 7.07 0.59 -4.35
N GLY A 65 5.75 0.55 -4.16
CA GLY A 65 5.00 -0.56 -3.62
C GLY A 65 4.48 -1.56 -4.67
N THR A 66 4.24 -2.78 -4.22
CA THR A 66 3.53 -3.84 -4.96
C THR A 66 2.42 -4.45 -4.11
N GLY A 67 1.45 -5.12 -4.73
CA GLY A 67 0.38 -5.83 -4.06
C GLY A 67 -1.00 -5.44 -4.59
N PHE A 68 -2.04 -5.76 -3.83
CA PHE A 68 -3.43 -5.54 -4.22
C PHE A 68 -4.20 -4.78 -3.15
N TYR A 69 -4.94 -3.76 -3.60
CA TYR A 69 -5.79 -2.95 -2.75
C TYR A 69 -7.11 -3.65 -2.40
N VAL A 70 -8.11 -2.91 -1.93
CA VAL A 70 -9.40 -3.47 -1.50
C VAL A 70 -10.19 -4.08 -2.67
N SER A 71 -11.03 -5.09 -2.38
CA SER A 71 -11.77 -5.80 -3.43
C SER A 71 -12.60 -4.91 -4.36
N PRO A 72 -13.29 -3.85 -3.88
CA PRO A 72 -14.10 -2.99 -4.75
C PRO A 72 -13.31 -2.19 -5.80
N SER A 73 -11.99 -2.04 -5.64
CA SER A 73 -11.16 -1.28 -6.58
C SER A 73 -10.51 -2.15 -7.66
N LEU A 74 -10.74 -3.47 -7.62
CA LEU A 74 -10.06 -4.44 -8.47
C LEU A 74 -10.99 -5.02 -9.54
N PRO A 75 -10.47 -5.30 -10.75
CA PRO A 75 -11.24 -5.99 -11.77
C PRO A 75 -11.49 -7.45 -11.39
N SER A 76 -12.56 -8.04 -11.93
CA SER A 76 -12.95 -9.44 -11.65
C SER A 76 -11.87 -10.46 -11.97
N SER A 77 -11.02 -10.19 -12.98
CA SER A 77 -9.87 -11.04 -13.32
C SER A 77 -8.87 -11.17 -12.18
N VAL A 78 -8.59 -10.07 -11.47
CA VAL A 78 -7.69 -10.07 -10.31
C VAL A 78 -8.37 -10.72 -9.12
N LEU A 79 -9.66 -10.42 -8.89
CA LEU A 79 -10.42 -11.03 -7.80
C LEU A 79 -10.50 -12.57 -7.90
N ALA A 80 -10.43 -13.11 -9.12
CA ALA A 80 -10.44 -14.54 -9.38
C ALA A 80 -9.07 -15.23 -9.20
N MET A 81 -7.98 -14.49 -9.00
CA MET A 81 -6.64 -15.07 -8.84
C MET A 81 -6.53 -15.92 -7.57
N SER A 82 -5.77 -17.02 -7.69
CA SER A 82 -5.38 -17.84 -6.55
C SER A 82 -4.29 -17.14 -5.72
N THR A 83 -4.07 -17.61 -4.49
CA THR A 83 -3.01 -17.07 -3.63
C THR A 83 -1.65 -17.18 -4.29
N GLU A 84 -1.38 -18.28 -4.99
CA GLU A 84 -0.12 -18.55 -5.69
C GLU A 84 0.10 -17.54 -6.83
N GLN A 85 -0.93 -17.27 -7.62
CA GLN A 85 -0.86 -16.26 -8.68
C GLN A 85 -0.62 -14.85 -8.12
N LEU A 86 -1.23 -14.52 -6.98
CA LEU A 86 -0.96 -13.25 -6.30
C LEU A 86 0.49 -13.19 -5.81
N CYS A 87 1.03 -14.29 -5.25
CA CYS A 87 2.43 -14.38 -4.83
C CYS A 87 3.38 -14.18 -6.00
N GLU A 88 3.10 -14.81 -7.15
CA GLU A 88 3.93 -14.71 -8.36
C GLU A 88 4.04 -13.26 -8.85
N VAL A 89 2.93 -12.51 -8.86
CA VAL A 89 2.95 -11.09 -9.23
C VAL A 89 3.82 -10.28 -8.28
N ILE A 90 3.57 -10.39 -6.96
CA ILE A 90 4.33 -9.64 -5.96
C ILE A 90 5.82 -10.00 -6.03
N LEU A 91 6.14 -11.29 -6.10
CA LEU A 91 7.52 -11.77 -6.15
C LEU A 91 8.24 -11.26 -7.40
N LYS A 92 7.58 -11.29 -8.57
CA LYS A 92 8.15 -10.79 -9.82
C LYS A 92 8.46 -9.30 -9.72
N GLU A 93 7.53 -8.49 -9.23
CA GLU A 93 7.73 -7.04 -9.12
C GLU A 93 8.85 -6.66 -8.13
N VAL A 94 9.04 -7.45 -7.07
CA VAL A 94 10.13 -7.26 -6.10
C VAL A 94 11.48 -7.71 -6.67
N THR A 95 11.52 -8.85 -7.37
CA THR A 95 12.81 -9.51 -7.70
C THR A 95 13.30 -9.26 -9.12
N GLN A 96 12.40 -9.18 -10.09
CA GLN A 96 12.70 -9.14 -11.52
C GLN A 96 12.40 -7.78 -12.14
N GLY A 97 11.27 -7.19 -11.76
CA GLY A 97 10.82 -5.88 -12.24
C GLY A 97 9.33 -5.85 -12.55
N CYS A 98 8.80 -4.64 -12.70
CA CYS A 98 7.39 -4.39 -12.96
C CYS A 98 7.05 -4.49 -14.45
N ASP A 99 5.81 -4.85 -14.76
CA ASP A 99 5.35 -4.97 -16.16
C ASP A 99 5.32 -3.63 -16.89
N GLU A 100 5.09 -2.53 -16.18
CA GLU A 100 5.12 -1.18 -16.73
C GLU A 100 6.53 -0.73 -17.15
N ASP A 101 7.56 -1.19 -16.44
CA ASP A 101 8.98 -0.93 -16.73
C ASP A 101 9.85 -2.01 -16.04
N PRO A 102 10.44 -2.96 -16.79
CA PRO A 102 11.25 -4.05 -16.23
C PRO A 102 12.50 -3.60 -15.48
N THR A 103 12.90 -2.33 -15.60
CA THR A 103 14.04 -1.77 -14.86
C THR A 103 13.67 -1.27 -13.46
N ILE A 104 12.38 -1.18 -13.14
CA ILE A 104 11.86 -0.76 -11.84
C ILE A 104 11.50 -2.01 -11.04
N ARG A 105 11.98 -2.09 -9.80
CA ARG A 105 11.61 -3.12 -8.83
C ARG A 105 10.97 -2.47 -7.62
N CYS A 106 9.95 -3.11 -7.06
CA CYS A 106 9.29 -2.64 -5.84
C CYS A 106 10.13 -2.98 -4.60
N GLY A 107 10.13 -2.07 -3.62
CA GLY A 107 10.89 -2.25 -2.37
C GLY A 107 10.03 -2.51 -1.13
N ILE A 108 8.70 -2.47 -1.28
CA ILE A 108 7.73 -2.76 -0.22
C ILE A 108 6.52 -3.50 -0.79
N ILE A 109 5.94 -4.40 0.00
CA ILE A 109 4.67 -5.06 -0.32
C ILE A 109 3.56 -4.27 0.37
N GLY A 110 2.91 -3.35 -0.33
CA GLY A 110 1.81 -2.56 0.21
C GLY A 110 1.51 -1.29 -0.57
N GLU A 111 0.36 -0.65 -0.34
CA GLU A 111 -0.57 -0.89 0.79
C GLU A 111 -1.58 -2.05 0.61
N ILE A 112 -1.36 -3.22 1.25
CA ILE A 112 -2.29 -4.35 1.12
C ILE A 112 -3.65 -3.99 1.72
N GLY A 113 -4.68 -3.98 0.87
CA GLY A 113 -6.02 -3.54 1.21
C GLY A 113 -6.81 -4.57 2.01
N SER A 114 -7.48 -4.12 3.07
CA SER A 114 -8.48 -4.90 3.79
C SER A 114 -9.73 -4.06 4.03
N SER A 115 -10.88 -4.62 3.69
CA SER A 115 -12.19 -4.13 4.10
C SER A 115 -12.54 -4.65 5.50
N TRP A 116 -13.68 -4.22 6.03
CA TRP A 116 -14.27 -4.83 7.22
C TRP A 116 -15.73 -5.19 6.97
N PRO A 117 -16.13 -6.46 7.18
CA PRO A 117 -15.29 -7.64 7.41
C PRO A 117 -14.30 -7.91 6.26
N ILE A 118 -13.20 -8.64 6.53
CA ILE A 118 -12.20 -9.00 5.51
C ILE A 118 -12.86 -9.94 4.48
N THR A 119 -12.76 -9.59 3.20
CA THR A 119 -13.31 -10.43 2.13
C THR A 119 -12.44 -11.67 1.87
N ASP A 120 -12.99 -12.66 1.14
CA ASP A 120 -12.22 -13.85 0.76
C ASP A 120 -11.02 -13.52 -0.12
N PHE A 121 -11.15 -12.53 -1.01
CA PHE A 121 -10.04 -12.07 -1.84
C PHE A 121 -8.97 -11.37 -0.99
N GLU A 122 -9.37 -10.43 -0.13
CA GLU A 122 -8.43 -9.69 0.72
C GLU A 122 -7.69 -10.64 1.67
N ARG A 123 -8.36 -11.68 2.16
CA ARG A 123 -7.72 -12.75 2.94
C ARG A 123 -6.67 -13.52 2.11
N ARG A 124 -6.90 -13.78 0.82
CA ARG A 124 -5.87 -14.34 -0.08
C ARG A 124 -4.72 -13.37 -0.32
N SER A 125 -5.02 -12.08 -0.53
CA SER A 125 -4.02 -11.02 -0.71
C SER A 125 -3.10 -10.88 0.50
N ILE A 126 -3.66 -10.86 1.72
CA ILE A 126 -2.90 -10.81 2.98
C ILE A 126 -1.98 -12.04 3.12
N ARG A 127 -2.48 -13.23 2.80
CA ARG A 127 -1.67 -14.46 2.82
C ARG A 127 -0.54 -14.41 1.80
N ALA A 128 -0.83 -13.95 0.58
CA ALA A 128 0.19 -13.80 -0.47
C ALA A 128 1.30 -12.85 -0.03
N ALA A 129 0.96 -11.74 0.63
CA ALA A 129 1.94 -10.81 1.18
C ALA A 129 2.86 -11.46 2.25
N GLY A 130 2.31 -12.31 3.13
CA GLY A 130 3.07 -13.09 4.10
C GLY A 130 4.04 -14.08 3.44
N ILE A 131 3.54 -14.88 2.52
CA ILE A 131 4.31 -15.88 1.77
C ILE A 131 5.44 -15.21 0.96
N THR A 132 5.16 -14.09 0.29
CA THR A 132 6.19 -13.40 -0.50
C THR A 132 7.19 -12.65 0.37
N GLN A 133 6.79 -12.12 1.53
CA GLN A 133 7.75 -11.56 2.47
C GLN A 133 8.75 -12.62 2.93
N GLU A 134 8.29 -13.82 3.29
CA GLU A 134 9.19 -14.89 3.74
C GLU A 134 10.29 -15.19 2.69
N GLN A 135 9.94 -15.14 1.41
CA GLN A 135 10.86 -15.39 0.30
C GLN A 135 11.82 -14.23 0.00
N THR A 136 11.39 -12.98 0.24
CA THR A 136 12.10 -11.79 -0.25
C THR A 136 12.72 -10.94 0.84
N GLY A 137 12.25 -11.07 2.08
CA GLY A 137 12.57 -10.17 3.18
C GLY A 137 11.97 -8.75 3.05
N ALA A 138 11.13 -8.50 2.04
CA ALA A 138 10.54 -7.18 1.83
C ALA A 138 9.55 -6.83 2.96
N PRO A 139 9.56 -5.58 3.48
CA PRO A 139 8.58 -5.16 4.46
C PRO A 139 7.16 -5.16 3.85
N VAL A 140 6.16 -5.34 4.71
CA VAL A 140 4.74 -5.37 4.30
C VAL A 140 3.99 -4.23 4.96
N MET A 141 3.16 -3.51 4.22
CA MET A 141 2.28 -2.47 4.76
C MET A 141 0.81 -2.78 4.50
N PHE A 142 -0.04 -2.58 5.50
CA PHE A 142 -1.46 -2.89 5.45
C PHE A 142 -2.34 -1.64 5.57
N HIS A 143 -3.44 -1.64 4.82
CA HIS A 143 -4.55 -0.70 4.93
C HIS A 143 -5.74 -1.37 5.64
N PRO A 144 -5.98 -1.09 6.92
CA PRO A 144 -7.08 -1.71 7.64
C PRO A 144 -8.43 -1.09 7.28
N GLY A 145 -9.47 -1.93 7.29
CA GLY A 145 -10.86 -1.48 7.25
C GLY A 145 -11.17 -0.59 8.47
N ARG A 146 -12.22 0.23 8.38
CA ARG A 146 -12.60 1.17 9.45
C ARG A 146 -13.29 0.45 10.62
N HIS A 147 -12.54 -0.36 11.34
CA HIS A 147 -13.03 -1.11 12.50
C HIS A 147 -11.88 -1.50 13.41
N HIS A 148 -12.06 -1.30 14.72
CA HIS A 148 -11.00 -1.49 15.72
C HIS A 148 -10.38 -2.90 15.79
N ASP A 149 -11.10 -3.92 15.34
CA ASP A 149 -10.60 -5.30 15.27
C ASP A 149 -9.87 -5.62 13.96
N ALA A 150 -9.95 -4.75 12.95
CA ALA A 150 -9.35 -4.98 11.63
C ALA A 150 -7.83 -5.16 11.69
N PRO A 151 -7.05 -4.32 12.41
CA PRO A 151 -5.60 -4.52 12.51
C PRO A 151 -5.23 -5.88 13.08
N ALA A 152 -5.93 -6.33 14.14
CA ALA A 152 -5.65 -7.59 14.80
C ALA A 152 -5.98 -8.80 13.91
N GLU A 153 -7.10 -8.76 13.18
CA GLU A 153 -7.46 -9.84 12.25
C GLU A 153 -6.47 -9.93 11.07
N ILE A 154 -6.05 -8.79 10.51
CA ILE A 154 -5.05 -8.75 9.43
C ILE A 154 -3.74 -9.40 9.89
N LEU A 155 -3.20 -8.99 11.05
CA LEU A 155 -1.96 -9.53 11.58
C LEU A 155 -2.06 -11.03 11.87
N ARG A 156 -3.22 -11.51 12.35
CA ARG A 156 -3.46 -12.94 12.56
C ARG A 156 -3.37 -13.72 11.24
N VAL A 157 -4.12 -13.30 10.21
CA VAL A 157 -4.11 -13.97 8.89
C VAL A 157 -2.72 -13.94 8.26
N TYR A 158 -2.03 -12.82 8.40
CA TYR A 158 -0.69 -12.62 7.89
C TYR A 158 0.35 -13.51 8.59
N ALA A 159 0.33 -13.57 9.92
CA ALA A 159 1.23 -14.42 10.70
C ALA A 159 0.95 -15.92 10.47
N GLU A 160 -0.32 -16.32 10.35
CA GLU A 160 -0.71 -17.69 9.97
C GLU A 160 -0.15 -18.11 8.60
N ALA A 161 0.13 -17.15 7.71
CA ALA A 161 0.71 -17.39 6.39
C ALA A 161 2.24 -17.39 6.37
N GLY A 162 2.91 -17.23 7.52
CA GLY A 162 4.37 -17.16 7.62
C GLY A 162 4.96 -15.74 7.66
N GLY A 163 4.10 -14.70 7.66
CA GLY A 163 4.55 -13.31 7.75
C GLY A 163 5.22 -12.96 9.09
N ASP A 164 6.37 -12.28 9.04
CA ASP A 164 7.06 -11.73 10.20
C ASP A 164 6.51 -10.35 10.56
N ILE A 165 5.74 -10.32 11.65
CA ILE A 165 5.12 -9.10 12.19
C ILE A 165 6.12 -7.99 12.53
N ARG A 166 7.42 -8.31 12.74
CA ARG A 166 8.46 -7.30 13.02
C ARG A 166 8.79 -6.45 11.79
N HIS A 167 8.42 -6.93 10.61
CA HIS A 167 8.58 -6.24 9.33
C HIS A 167 7.23 -5.85 8.71
N ALA A 168 6.18 -5.78 9.54
CA ALA A 168 4.85 -5.32 9.15
C ALA A 168 4.58 -3.89 9.64
N VAL A 169 3.96 -3.08 8.78
CA VAL A 169 3.50 -1.72 9.08
C VAL A 169 1.99 -1.67 8.95
N MET A 170 1.31 -1.24 10.02
CA MET A 170 -0.14 -1.00 9.99
C MET A 170 -0.42 0.48 9.74
N ALA A 171 -1.01 0.82 8.61
CA ALA A 171 -1.36 2.20 8.27
C ALA A 171 -2.65 2.64 8.98
N HIS A 172 -2.90 3.96 8.97
CA HIS A 172 -4.16 4.57 9.39
C HIS A 172 -4.59 4.36 10.85
N LEU A 173 -3.64 4.05 11.74
CA LEU A 173 -3.92 3.92 13.17
C LEU A 173 -4.38 5.23 13.82
N ASP A 174 -4.06 6.40 13.23
CA ASP A 174 -4.55 7.71 13.68
C ASP A 174 -6.07 7.79 13.82
N ARG A 175 -6.79 7.00 13.01
CA ARG A 175 -8.26 6.92 13.04
C ARG A 175 -8.79 6.20 14.28
N GLU A 176 -7.99 5.29 14.84
CA GLU A 176 -8.41 4.39 15.93
C GLU A 176 -7.81 4.81 17.29
N LEU A 177 -6.64 5.44 17.29
CA LEU A 177 -5.92 5.83 18.51
C LEU A 177 -6.62 6.95 19.31
N CYS A 178 -7.56 7.70 18.72
CA CYS A 178 -8.36 8.70 19.43
C CYS A 178 -9.24 8.13 20.56
N HIS A 179 -9.42 6.80 20.65
CA HIS A 179 -10.21 6.18 21.72
C HIS A 179 -9.40 5.56 22.87
N ILE A 180 -8.06 5.62 22.85
CA ILE A 180 -7.23 5.00 23.90
C ILE A 180 -7.41 5.66 25.27
N SER A 181 -7.72 6.96 25.33
CA SER A 181 -8.02 7.64 26.61
C SER A 181 -9.25 7.06 27.32
N CYS A 182 -10.19 6.46 26.60
CA CYS A 182 -11.36 5.80 27.20
C CYS A 182 -11.07 4.39 27.75
N ARG A 183 -9.96 3.74 27.38
CA ARG A 183 -9.68 2.34 27.75
C ARG A 183 -8.72 2.17 28.93
N LEU A 184 -7.93 3.20 29.28
CA LEU A 184 -7.11 3.16 30.50
C LEU A 184 -7.96 3.26 31.79
N ASN A 185 -9.21 3.74 31.70
CA ASN A 185 -10.14 3.84 32.84
C ASN A 185 -11.07 2.62 33.01
N SER A 186 -10.98 1.60 32.15
CA SER A 186 -11.76 0.37 32.29
C SER A 186 -10.94 -0.81 32.85
N ALA A 187 -9.71 -0.53 33.29
CA ALA A 187 -8.81 -1.51 33.92
C ALA A 187 -8.32 -1.04 35.30
N SER A 188 -9.17 -0.33 36.04
CA SER A 188 -8.97 0.02 37.45
C SER A 188 -10.17 -0.41 38.29
#